data_AF-A0A6C0JPS6-F1
#
_entry.id   AF-A0A6C0JPS6-F1
#
_cell.length_a   1.000
_cell.length_b   1.000
_cell.length_c   1.000
_cell.angle_alpha   90.00
_cell.angle_beta   90.00
_cell.angle_gamma   90.00
#
_symmetry.space_group_name_H-M   'P 1'
#
loop_
_entity.id
_entity.type
_entity.pdbx_description
1 polymer ?
#
loop_
_entity_poly.entity_id
_entity_poly.type
_entity_poly.pdbx_seq_one_letter_code
_entity_poly.pdbx_strand_id
1 'polypeptide(L)'
;MVIRRPQYGKTSICMESIKRQQDQLHIIMTMNTLKSNNQFFDRCKKVFSNDLVVFNSKPPSIKEYSDIQEYKNMRDSHASNVLELKKSIIKKGKNIIIMCCHPKRFKDSINELLDLLSDSKSFKQKICIHIDEIHEYIKKNRMYIEGWNENDLVKDITGYSATPFKVWGEGIWKNVYIVEIIENNSISTSQYFGVKDAEIIVFSDYDKTCIDIDIPDKIKRVVTGSALTEWYTKNHTFFDCGDEQDFLSFVKTVLSYIELDGNIRNDRFSYNFIPAYKRKSTHFGVAYIIEEIFPNSVVFIFNSEVNYGNRYMHNKKFHKCSNDSETSIQIAKVRKLYPNSPFFVTGFINVNMSVTLINEELGNFDNVFFSHSQYISKQPEILYQMCRFVFRYSRWSEYNKQLIKCTNLWCSNQEVIDCCLNYENDVINAEKIGGSLRTIEELTNNFANMGKRIPAIRKHDDISKYVEKYEIQEYPVYNKHLEDVMWNTVREQYKIFKGKYPSKKSIPSKNDDGWYTHVFSTTIKGIFTSDNIKSKLDNMSWHSNFQLVKNTFKYARIYVGYKNMEDQSSYTIFLRMTTLVENDEVRSHLLL
;
A
#
# COMPACT_ATOMS: atom_id res chain seq x y z
N MET A 1 10.76 2.75 2.61
CA MET A 1 9.78 1.78 3.13
C MET A 1 9.82 1.73 4.64
N VAL A 2 8.67 1.83 5.29
CA VAL A 2 8.48 1.59 6.72
C VAL A 2 7.96 0.17 6.89
N ILE A 3 8.75 -0.66 7.55
CA ILE A 3 8.41 -2.06 7.87
C ILE A 3 8.10 -2.14 9.34
N ARG A 4 6.92 -2.65 9.66
CA ARG A 4 6.47 -2.84 11.04
C ARG A 4 5.56 -4.03 11.19
N ARG A 5 5.75 -4.81 12.25
CA ARG A 5 4.85 -5.91 12.64
C ARG A 5 3.36 -5.45 12.70
N PRO A 6 2.40 -6.37 12.52
CA PRO A 6 0.98 -6.04 12.60
C PRO A 6 0.64 -5.34 13.92
N GLN A 7 -0.25 -4.34 13.84
CA GLN A 7 -0.69 -3.52 14.98
C GLN A 7 0.43 -2.78 15.75
N TYR A 8 1.62 -2.60 15.16
CA TYR A 8 2.74 -1.90 15.80
C TYR A 8 2.70 -0.36 15.66
N GLY A 9 1.67 0.20 15.00
CA GLY A 9 1.44 1.64 14.95
C GLY A 9 1.95 2.37 13.69
N LYS A 10 1.88 1.73 12.50
CA LYS A 10 2.25 2.34 11.20
C LYS A 10 1.59 3.71 10.98
N THR A 11 0.29 3.83 11.29
CA THR A 11 -0.45 5.10 11.20
C THR A 11 0.18 6.19 12.07
N SER A 12 0.61 5.87 13.30
CA SER A 12 1.27 6.84 14.18
C SER A 12 2.62 7.28 13.63
N ILE A 13 3.40 6.36 13.04
CA ILE A 13 4.67 6.70 12.38
C ILE A 13 4.44 7.66 11.21
N CYS A 14 3.42 7.39 10.38
CA CYS A 14 3.04 8.29 9.29
C CYS A 14 2.68 9.70 9.79
N MET A 15 1.86 9.80 10.85
CA MET A 15 1.49 11.08 11.42
C MET A 15 2.69 11.83 12.03
N GLU A 16 3.60 11.14 12.71
CA GLU A 16 4.84 11.76 13.21
C GLU A 16 5.75 12.23 12.07
N SER A 17 5.81 11.50 10.96
CA SER A 17 6.52 11.96 9.75
C SER A 17 5.94 13.27 9.22
N ILE A 18 4.61 13.37 9.13
CA ILE A 18 3.91 14.58 8.68
C ILE A 18 4.20 15.76 9.63
N LYS A 19 4.15 15.54 10.95
CA LYS A 19 4.47 16.58 11.93
C LYS A 19 5.90 17.13 11.80
N ARG A 20 6.86 16.32 11.35
CA ARG A 20 8.25 16.75 11.14
C ARG A 20 8.46 17.50 9.82
N GLN A 21 7.48 17.48 8.91
CA GLN A 21 7.58 18.01 7.55
C GLN A 21 6.38 18.91 7.21
N GLN A 22 5.90 19.72 8.16
CA GLN A 22 4.69 20.56 8.01
C GLN A 22 4.75 21.57 6.86
N ASP A 23 5.95 21.88 6.37
CA ASP A 23 6.19 22.74 5.21
C ASP A 23 5.89 22.05 3.87
N GLN A 24 5.61 20.74 3.86
CA GLN A 24 5.37 19.94 2.66
C GLN A 24 3.88 19.63 2.45
N LEU A 25 3.53 19.27 1.21
CA LEU A 25 2.22 18.71 0.88
C LEU A 25 2.27 17.19 1.06
N HIS A 26 1.39 16.62 1.87
CA HIS A 26 1.33 15.19 2.14
C HIS A 26 0.16 14.51 1.42
N ILE A 27 0.47 13.48 0.63
CA ILE A 27 -0.53 12.64 -0.04
C ILE A 27 -0.56 11.28 0.65
N ILE A 28 -1.66 10.96 1.34
CA ILE A 28 -1.85 9.71 2.03
C ILE A 28 -2.81 8.82 1.23
N MET A 29 -2.27 7.72 0.72
CA MET A 29 -3.00 6.69 0.02
C MET A 29 -3.30 5.54 1.00
N THR A 30 -4.56 5.42 1.37
CA THR A 30 -5.11 4.36 2.23
C THR A 30 -5.69 3.25 1.38
N MET A 31 -6.11 2.13 1.98
CA MET A 31 -6.72 1.04 1.20
C MET A 31 -7.93 1.47 0.37
N ASN A 32 -8.21 0.70 -0.70
CA ASN A 32 -9.38 0.88 -1.56
C ASN A 32 -10.72 0.45 -0.91
N THR A 33 -10.96 0.90 0.33
CA THR A 33 -12.24 0.74 1.02
C THR A 33 -12.63 2.07 1.67
N LEU A 34 -13.92 2.41 1.64
CA LEU A 34 -14.44 3.62 2.28
C LEU A 34 -14.19 3.60 3.79
N LYS A 35 -14.32 2.42 4.43
CA LYS A 35 -14.13 2.26 5.88
C LYS A 35 -12.70 2.59 6.30
N SER A 36 -11.69 2.08 5.59
CA SER A 36 -10.28 2.35 5.91
C SER A 36 -9.90 3.80 5.68
N ASN A 37 -10.42 4.42 4.61
CA ASN A 37 -10.21 5.84 4.34
C ASN A 37 -10.81 6.71 5.47
N ASN A 38 -12.05 6.43 5.87
CA ASN A 38 -12.71 7.14 6.97
C ASN A 38 -12.01 6.93 8.31
N GLN A 39 -11.58 5.69 8.62
CA GLN A 39 -10.83 5.38 9.85
C GLN A 39 -9.50 6.15 9.92
N PHE A 40 -8.76 6.23 8.81
CA PHE A 40 -7.51 6.99 8.76
C PHE A 40 -7.79 8.49 8.87
N PHE A 41 -8.82 8.98 8.17
CA PHE A 41 -9.25 10.37 8.25
C PHE A 41 -9.64 10.77 9.67
N ASP A 42 -10.45 9.97 10.39
CA ASP A 42 -10.85 10.23 11.78
C ASP A 42 -9.62 10.33 12.70
N ARG A 43 -8.61 9.47 12.48
CA ARG A 43 -7.34 9.50 13.23
C ARG A 43 -6.54 10.77 12.92
N CYS A 44 -6.43 11.15 11.66
CA CYS A 44 -5.72 12.36 11.25
C CYS A 44 -6.44 13.64 11.70
N LYS A 45 -7.77 13.69 11.63
CA LYS A 45 -8.59 14.84 12.03
C LYS A 45 -8.36 15.22 13.50
N LYS A 46 -8.18 14.22 14.37
CA LYS A 46 -7.83 14.44 15.79
C LYS A 46 -6.46 15.10 15.99
N VAL A 47 -5.58 15.06 15.00
CA VAL A 47 -4.18 15.54 15.10
C VAL A 47 -3.96 16.83 14.31
N PHE A 48 -4.50 16.91 13.09
CA PHE A 48 -4.22 17.98 12.13
C PHE A 48 -5.43 18.87 11.81
N SER A 49 -6.58 18.63 12.45
CA SER A 49 -7.77 19.49 12.40
C SER A 49 -8.14 19.98 10.99
N ASN A 50 -7.90 21.25 10.67
CA ASN A 50 -8.37 21.91 9.46
C ASN A 50 -7.40 21.81 8.27
N ASP A 51 -6.24 21.17 8.37
CA ASP A 51 -5.29 21.06 7.24
C ASP A 51 -5.61 19.93 6.25
N LEU A 52 -6.70 19.21 6.51
CA LEU A 52 -7.04 17.97 5.82
C LEU A 52 -8.03 18.20 4.67
N VAL A 53 -7.87 17.40 3.61
CA VAL A 53 -8.84 17.21 2.53
C VAL A 53 -8.95 15.74 2.17
N VAL A 54 -10.18 15.22 2.08
CA VAL A 54 -10.48 13.87 1.59
C VAL A 54 -10.77 13.94 0.10
N PHE A 55 -10.04 13.15 -0.68
CA PHE A 55 -10.22 13.07 -2.13
C PHE A 55 -10.97 11.80 -2.55
N ASN A 56 -12.28 11.92 -2.72
CA ASN A 56 -13.17 10.81 -3.08
C ASN A 56 -14.16 11.24 -4.17
N SER A 57 -14.47 10.35 -5.11
CA SER A 57 -15.38 10.66 -6.22
C SER A 57 -16.81 10.95 -5.74
N LYS A 58 -17.23 10.31 -4.64
CA LYS A 58 -18.56 10.49 -4.06
C LYS A 58 -18.49 11.48 -2.90
N PRO A 59 -19.19 12.62 -2.98
CA PRO A 59 -19.27 13.55 -1.85
C PRO A 59 -19.99 12.93 -0.66
N PRO A 60 -19.70 13.40 0.56
CA PRO A 60 -20.41 12.96 1.76
C PRO A 60 -21.91 13.24 1.63
N SER A 61 -22.75 12.32 2.10
CA SER A 61 -24.20 12.47 2.12
C SER A 61 -24.65 12.97 3.49
N ILE A 62 -25.56 13.94 3.53
CA ILE A 62 -26.11 14.44 4.81
C ILE A 62 -26.74 13.32 5.66
N LYS A 63 -27.25 12.26 5.02
CA LYS A 63 -27.85 11.10 5.69
C LYS A 63 -26.84 10.26 6.48
N GLU A 64 -25.55 10.48 6.25
CA GLU A 64 -24.45 9.76 6.94
C GLU A 64 -24.07 10.44 8.26
N TYR A 65 -24.59 11.64 8.54
CA TYR A 65 -24.22 12.44 9.70
C TYR A 65 -25.45 12.73 10.57
N SER A 66 -25.30 12.57 11.89
CA SER A 66 -26.30 12.97 12.87
C SER A 66 -26.25 14.48 13.18
N ASP A 67 -25.14 15.14 12.86
CA ASP A 67 -24.93 16.58 13.06
C ASP A 67 -24.68 17.31 11.73
N ILE A 68 -25.45 18.38 11.50
CA ILE A 68 -25.37 19.19 10.28
C ILE A 68 -24.06 19.99 10.21
N GLN A 69 -23.48 20.36 11.35
CA GLN A 69 -22.22 21.09 11.37
C GLN A 69 -21.06 20.15 11.01
N GLU A 70 -21.10 18.91 11.48
CA GLU A 70 -20.16 17.87 11.07
C GLU A 70 -20.23 17.61 9.56
N TYR A 71 -21.43 17.51 8.99
CA TYR A 71 -21.62 17.38 7.55
C TYR A 71 -21.02 18.55 6.76
N LYS A 72 -21.26 19.80 7.19
CA LYS A 72 -20.69 20.99 6.54
C LYS A 72 -19.16 20.96 6.58
N ASN A 73 -18.59 20.68 7.75
CA ASN A 73 -17.14 20.60 7.93
C ASN A 73 -16.50 19.53 7.03
N MET A 74 -17.17 18.37 6.89
CA MET A 74 -16.75 17.29 6.00
C MET A 74 -16.84 17.69 4.53
N ARG A 75 -17.94 18.35 4.13
CA ARG A 75 -18.11 18.83 2.77
C ARG A 75 -17.07 19.88 2.38
N ASP A 76 -16.68 20.76 3.31
CA ASP A 76 -15.64 21.75 3.09
C ASP A 76 -14.23 21.16 2.98
N SER A 77 -14.04 19.97 3.59
CA SER A 77 -12.81 19.19 3.58
C SER A 77 -12.87 18.04 2.56
N HIS A 78 -13.71 18.15 1.53
CA HIS A 78 -13.86 17.15 0.49
C HIS A 78 -13.52 17.71 -0.89
N ALA A 79 -12.85 16.91 -1.72
CA ALA A 79 -12.65 17.16 -3.14
C ALA A 79 -13.14 15.96 -3.95
N SER A 80 -13.92 16.20 -5.01
CA SER A 80 -14.47 15.16 -5.88
C SER A 80 -13.62 14.88 -7.13
N ASN A 81 -12.83 15.87 -7.53
CA ASN A 81 -11.96 15.85 -8.71
C ASN A 81 -10.64 16.58 -8.43
N VAL A 82 -9.67 16.45 -9.33
CA VAL A 82 -8.32 17.00 -9.16
C VAL A 82 -8.32 18.54 -9.15
N LEU A 83 -9.21 19.19 -9.90
CA LEU A 83 -9.33 20.65 -9.91
C LEU A 83 -9.82 21.20 -8.56
N GLU A 84 -10.81 20.56 -7.94
CA GLU A 84 -11.27 20.88 -6.58
C GLU A 84 -10.17 20.63 -5.54
N LEU A 85 -9.39 19.57 -5.72
CA LEU A 85 -8.25 19.26 -4.86
C LEU A 85 -7.19 20.36 -4.96
N LYS A 86 -6.79 20.76 -6.17
CA LYS A 86 -5.89 21.91 -6.41
C LYS A 86 -6.41 23.18 -5.76
N LYS A 87 -7.70 23.50 -5.91
CA LYS A 87 -8.31 24.67 -5.25
C LYS A 87 -8.19 24.58 -3.73
N SER A 88 -8.38 23.40 -3.15
CA SER A 88 -8.24 23.20 -1.70
C SER A 88 -6.80 23.39 -1.22
N ILE A 89 -5.82 22.92 -1.99
CA ILE A 89 -4.40 23.12 -1.68
C ILE A 89 -4.04 24.61 -1.77
N ILE A 90 -4.28 25.23 -2.94
CA ILE A 90 -3.76 26.58 -3.23
C ILE A 90 -4.57 27.67 -2.52
N LYS A 91 -5.90 27.58 -2.51
CA LYS A 91 -6.77 28.64 -1.96
C LYS A 91 -7.11 28.46 -0.50
N LYS A 92 -7.25 27.21 -0.04
CA LYS A 92 -7.63 26.90 1.34
C LYS A 92 -6.43 26.47 2.21
N GLY A 93 -5.23 26.37 1.64
CA GLY A 93 -4.00 26.01 2.37
C GLY A 93 -3.98 24.58 2.91
N LYS A 94 -4.73 23.65 2.30
CA LYS A 94 -4.81 22.26 2.77
C LYS A 94 -3.53 21.51 2.39
N ASN A 95 -2.74 21.11 3.39
CA ASN A 95 -1.45 20.45 3.21
C ASN A 95 -1.50 18.92 3.38
N ILE A 96 -2.64 18.35 3.76
CA ILE A 96 -2.78 16.90 3.96
C ILE A 96 -3.95 16.37 3.15
N ILE A 97 -3.65 15.50 2.19
CA ILE A 97 -4.63 14.86 1.31
C ILE A 97 -4.77 13.40 1.73
N ILE A 98 -6.00 12.95 1.96
CA ILE A 98 -6.30 11.53 2.21
C ILE A 98 -7.14 10.98 1.07
N MET A 99 -6.66 9.90 0.44
CA MET A 99 -7.34 9.23 -0.66
C MET A 99 -7.19 7.71 -0.53
N CYS A 100 -8.02 6.96 -1.24
CA CYS A 100 -7.90 5.51 -1.31
C CYS A 100 -6.99 5.07 -2.47
N CYS A 101 -6.42 3.87 -2.39
CA CYS A 101 -5.57 3.22 -3.40
C CYS A 101 -6.38 2.69 -4.61
N HIS A 102 -7.41 3.42 -5.03
CA HIS A 102 -8.19 3.06 -6.21
C HIS A 102 -7.29 3.14 -7.46
N PRO A 103 -7.40 2.21 -8.44
CA PRO A 103 -6.54 2.21 -9.62
C PRO A 103 -6.48 3.57 -10.35
N LYS A 104 -7.62 4.26 -10.46
CA LYS A 104 -7.70 5.62 -11.03
C LYS A 104 -6.77 6.66 -10.35
N ARG A 105 -6.50 6.51 -9.04
CA ARG A 105 -5.59 7.41 -8.31
C ARG A 105 -4.14 7.23 -8.75
N PHE A 106 -3.72 5.98 -8.94
CA PHE A 106 -2.38 5.66 -9.44
C PHE A 106 -2.20 6.07 -10.90
N LYS A 107 -3.17 5.74 -11.75
CA LYS A 107 -3.06 5.95 -13.20
C LYS A 107 -3.17 7.42 -13.59
N ASP A 108 -4.17 8.10 -13.04
CA ASP A 108 -4.61 9.40 -13.57
C ASP A 108 -4.45 10.49 -12.52
N SER A 109 -5.08 10.34 -11.35
CA SER A 109 -5.34 11.49 -10.48
C SER A 109 -4.09 12.11 -9.84
N ILE A 110 -3.08 11.30 -9.49
CA ILE A 110 -1.83 11.84 -8.93
C ILE A 110 -1.00 12.52 -10.01
N ASN A 111 -0.87 11.92 -11.20
CA ASN A 111 -0.15 12.52 -12.32
C ASN A 111 -0.79 13.86 -12.72
N GLU A 112 -2.11 13.89 -12.91
CA GLU A 112 -2.86 15.12 -13.22
C GLU A 112 -2.66 16.19 -12.12
N LEU A 113 -2.61 15.79 -10.85
CA LEU A 113 -2.35 16.73 -9.75
C LEU A 113 -0.93 17.28 -9.81
N LEU A 114 0.08 16.43 -10.06
CA LEU A 114 1.48 16.84 -10.18
C LEU A 114 1.65 17.86 -11.32
N ASP A 115 1.11 17.58 -12.50
CA ASP A 115 1.17 18.47 -13.67
C ASP A 115 0.50 19.82 -13.37
N LEU A 116 -0.68 19.78 -12.76
CA LEU A 116 -1.41 21.00 -12.42
C LEU A 116 -0.74 21.84 -11.32
N LEU A 117 0.02 21.21 -10.43
CA LEU A 117 0.77 21.91 -9.38
C LEU A 117 2.12 22.43 -9.90
N SER A 118 2.79 21.73 -10.81
CA SER A 118 4.04 22.20 -11.43
C SER A 118 3.85 23.47 -12.24
N ASP A 119 2.70 23.60 -12.90
CA ASP A 119 2.34 24.80 -13.68
C ASP A 119 1.90 25.97 -12.79
N SER A 120 1.70 25.74 -11.48
CA SER A 120 1.19 26.77 -10.58
C SER A 120 2.30 27.60 -9.96
N LYS A 121 2.41 28.86 -10.38
CA LYS A 121 3.31 29.85 -9.75
C LYS A 121 3.09 30.06 -8.25
N SER A 122 1.89 29.73 -7.75
CA SER A 122 1.52 29.88 -6.34
C SER A 122 1.92 28.67 -5.49
N PHE A 123 2.23 27.53 -6.09
CA PHE A 123 2.66 26.34 -5.37
C PHE A 123 4.18 26.28 -5.28
N LYS A 124 4.72 26.14 -4.07
CA LYS A 124 6.17 26.18 -3.80
C LYS A 124 6.70 25.01 -2.96
N GLN A 125 5.80 24.15 -2.48
CA GLN A 125 6.14 23.06 -1.58
C GLN A 125 6.60 21.83 -2.37
N LYS A 126 7.33 20.91 -1.73
CA LYS A 126 7.50 19.56 -2.26
C LYS A 126 6.39 18.66 -1.75
N ILE A 127 6.27 17.49 -2.36
CA ILE A 127 5.20 16.53 -2.13
C ILE A 127 5.79 15.25 -1.52
N CYS A 128 5.24 14.84 -0.39
CA CYS A 128 5.55 13.57 0.27
C CYS A 128 4.38 12.61 0.06
N ILE A 129 4.63 11.45 -0.56
CA ILE A 129 3.59 10.45 -0.83
C ILE A 129 3.71 9.29 0.15
N HIS A 130 2.63 8.98 0.85
CA HIS A 130 2.53 7.91 1.83
C HIS A 130 1.57 6.84 1.32
N ILE A 131 2.03 5.59 1.18
CA ILE A 131 1.21 4.48 0.65
C ILE A 131 1.06 3.42 1.73
N ASP A 132 -0.13 3.31 2.32
CA ASP A 132 -0.45 2.27 3.28
C ASP A 132 -0.72 0.93 2.59
N GLU A 133 -0.34 -0.15 3.27
CA GLU A 133 -0.35 -1.53 2.75
C GLU A 133 0.22 -1.64 1.32
N ILE A 134 1.36 -0.99 1.06
CA ILE A 134 1.99 -0.90 -0.27
C ILE A 134 2.17 -2.27 -0.95
N HIS A 135 2.34 -3.33 -0.18
CA HIS A 135 2.50 -4.70 -0.68
C HIS A 135 1.30 -5.20 -1.51
N GLU A 136 0.08 -4.70 -1.24
CA GLU A 136 -1.13 -5.05 -2.00
C GLU A 136 -1.18 -4.32 -3.35
N TYR A 137 -0.63 -3.12 -3.42
CA TYR A 137 -0.80 -2.23 -4.57
C TYR A 137 0.41 -2.19 -5.50
N ILE A 138 1.59 -2.59 -5.01
CA ILE A 138 2.83 -2.36 -5.73
C ILE A 138 2.90 -3.06 -7.08
N LYS A 139 2.55 -4.35 -7.16
CA LYS A 139 2.77 -5.18 -8.36
C LYS A 139 2.12 -4.61 -9.63
N LYS A 140 0.96 -3.97 -9.51
CA LYS A 140 0.21 -3.40 -10.64
C LYS A 140 0.55 -1.93 -10.92
N ASN A 141 1.27 -1.27 -10.02
CA ASN A 141 1.42 0.18 -10.03
C ASN A 141 2.89 0.66 -10.01
N ARG A 142 3.88 -0.24 -10.13
CA ARG A 142 5.32 0.11 -10.13
C ARG A 142 5.65 1.25 -11.07
N MET A 143 5.22 1.16 -12.33
CA MET A 143 5.49 2.18 -13.35
C MET A 143 5.02 3.59 -12.97
N TYR A 144 3.88 3.70 -12.25
CA TYR A 144 3.36 5.00 -11.83
C TYR A 144 4.18 5.56 -10.66
N ILE A 145 4.53 4.71 -9.71
CA ILE A 145 5.36 5.10 -8.55
C ILE A 145 6.77 5.49 -9.00
N GLU A 146 7.33 4.80 -9.98
CA GLU A 146 8.58 5.16 -10.65
C GLU A 146 8.48 6.54 -11.30
N GLY A 147 7.41 6.81 -12.06
CA GLY A 147 7.18 8.13 -12.66
C GLY A 147 7.05 9.24 -11.61
N TRP A 148 6.37 8.99 -10.48
CA TRP A 148 6.31 9.96 -9.38
C TRP A 148 7.68 10.21 -8.75
N ASN A 149 8.49 9.16 -8.59
CA ASN A 149 9.84 9.26 -8.03
C ASN A 149 10.81 10.03 -8.95
N GLU A 150 10.50 10.12 -10.24
CA GLU A 150 11.24 10.93 -11.22
C GLU A 150 10.78 12.39 -11.27
N ASN A 151 9.63 12.72 -10.67
CA ASN A 151 9.05 14.06 -10.72
C ASN A 151 9.73 15.01 -9.71
N ASP A 152 10.19 16.18 -10.19
CA ASP A 152 10.91 17.18 -9.40
C ASP A 152 10.10 17.71 -8.19
N LEU A 153 8.75 17.69 -8.23
CA LEU A 153 7.93 18.11 -7.09
C LEU A 153 7.90 17.08 -5.96
N VAL A 154 8.13 15.80 -6.26
CA VAL A 154 8.04 14.73 -5.27
C VAL A 154 9.36 14.62 -4.51
N LYS A 155 9.29 14.81 -3.19
CA LYS A 155 10.43 14.71 -2.28
C LYS A 155 10.71 13.28 -1.88
N ASP A 156 9.66 12.56 -1.45
CA ASP A 156 9.77 11.18 -1.00
C ASP A 156 8.48 10.40 -1.22
N ILE A 157 8.66 9.09 -1.43
CA ILE A 157 7.57 8.10 -1.48
C ILE A 157 7.83 7.06 -0.40
N THR A 158 6.98 7.06 0.62
CA THR A 158 7.09 6.17 1.77
C THR A 158 5.96 5.15 1.75
N GLY A 159 6.29 3.91 1.42
CA GLY A 159 5.38 2.76 1.57
C GLY A 159 5.41 2.17 2.99
N TYR A 160 4.25 1.81 3.53
CA TYR A 160 4.08 1.18 4.84
C TYR A 160 3.57 -0.26 4.68
N SER A 161 4.18 -1.22 5.36
CA SER A 161 3.73 -2.62 5.29
C SER A 161 4.10 -3.43 6.52
N ALA A 162 3.24 -4.40 6.88
CA ALA A 162 3.60 -5.49 7.80
C ALA A 162 4.11 -6.74 7.10
N THR A 163 3.86 -6.84 5.79
CA THR A 163 4.27 -7.97 4.95
C THR A 163 5.03 -7.43 3.74
N PRO A 164 6.29 -7.03 3.93
CA PRO A 164 6.94 -6.11 3.02
C PRO A 164 7.50 -6.79 1.77
N PHE A 165 7.72 -8.11 1.80
CA PHE A 165 8.55 -8.83 0.82
C PHE A 165 8.03 -8.77 -0.63
N LYS A 166 6.71 -8.65 -0.84
CA LYS A 166 6.11 -8.43 -2.17
C LYS A 166 6.53 -7.12 -2.85
N VAL A 167 7.10 -6.17 -2.11
CA VAL A 167 7.59 -4.90 -2.66
C VAL A 167 8.82 -5.10 -3.52
N TRP A 168 9.72 -6.01 -3.12
CA TRP A 168 10.96 -6.25 -3.86
C TRP A 168 10.71 -6.82 -5.25
N GLY A 169 11.61 -6.52 -6.16
CA GLY A 169 11.55 -6.99 -7.54
C GLY A 169 12.71 -6.46 -8.36
N GLU A 170 12.44 -6.18 -9.63
CA GLU A 170 13.44 -5.72 -10.59
C GLU A 170 13.66 -4.20 -10.53
N GLY A 171 14.74 -3.72 -11.14
CA GLY A 171 15.04 -2.29 -11.25
C GLY A 171 15.26 -1.62 -9.89
N ILE A 172 14.62 -0.47 -9.66
CA ILE A 172 14.72 0.27 -8.39
C ILE A 172 14.15 -0.53 -7.21
N TRP A 173 13.30 -1.52 -7.46
CA TRP A 173 12.70 -2.37 -6.44
C TRP A 173 13.63 -3.49 -5.97
N LYS A 174 14.78 -3.68 -6.61
CA LYS A 174 15.79 -4.66 -6.15
C LYS A 174 16.41 -4.21 -4.84
N ASN A 175 16.61 -2.90 -4.67
CA ASN A 175 17.19 -2.30 -3.47
C ASN A 175 16.19 -1.29 -2.90
N VAL A 176 15.46 -1.70 -1.86
CA VAL A 176 14.47 -0.84 -1.22
C VAL A 176 15.10 -0.21 0.02
N TYR A 177 14.94 1.10 0.16
CA TYR A 177 15.42 1.82 1.34
C TYR A 177 14.50 1.54 2.54
N ILE A 178 15.04 0.96 3.60
CA ILE A 178 14.33 0.77 4.86
C ILE A 178 14.50 2.03 5.69
N VAL A 179 13.39 2.71 5.97
CA VAL A 179 13.40 3.99 6.68
C VAL A 179 13.78 3.74 8.13
N GLU A 180 14.83 4.43 8.58
CA GLU A 180 15.19 4.48 9.99
C GLU A 180 14.11 5.23 10.74
N ILE A 181 13.48 4.57 11.71
CA ILE A 181 12.50 5.19 12.58
C ILE A 181 13.21 5.39 13.91
N ILE A 182 13.61 6.63 14.16
CA ILE A 182 14.17 7.03 15.45
C ILE A 182 13.05 6.86 16.48
N GLU A 183 13.15 5.82 17.29
CA GLU A 183 12.30 5.59 18.44
C GLU A 183 12.64 6.66 19.48
N ASN A 184 11.98 7.82 19.42
CA ASN A 184 12.05 8.81 20.50
C ASN A 184 11.45 8.18 21.77
N ASN A 185 12.25 7.46 22.59
CA ASN A 185 11.99 6.93 23.95
C ASN A 185 10.62 6.30 24.28
N SER A 186 9.72 6.08 23.32
CA SER A 186 8.31 5.75 23.56
C SER A 186 7.80 4.60 22.69
N ILE A 187 8.69 3.92 21.97
CA ILE A 187 8.37 2.76 21.15
C ILE A 187 9.25 1.57 21.53
N SER A 188 9.19 1.14 22.80
CA SER A 188 9.87 -0.09 23.20
C SER A 188 9.30 -1.30 22.46
N THR A 189 10.18 -2.07 21.83
CA THR A 189 9.90 -3.36 21.20
C THR A 189 9.57 -4.48 22.19
N SER A 190 9.85 -4.28 23.48
CA SER A 190 9.57 -5.26 24.54
C SER A 190 8.08 -5.40 24.88
N GLN A 191 7.24 -4.44 24.50
CA GLN A 191 5.81 -4.41 24.82
C GLN A 191 4.95 -4.77 23.61
N TYR A 192 5.27 -5.93 23.03
CA TYR A 192 4.57 -6.54 21.90
C TYR A 192 4.27 -8.00 22.19
N PHE A 193 3.02 -8.40 21.97
CA PHE A 193 2.58 -9.78 22.02
C PHE A 193 2.59 -10.33 20.60
N GLY A 194 3.51 -11.25 20.30
CA GLY A 194 3.70 -11.91 19.02
C GLY A 194 3.17 -13.34 19.02
N VAL A 195 3.43 -14.08 17.92
CA VAL A 195 3.01 -15.48 17.80
C VAL A 195 3.76 -16.36 18.80
N LYS A 196 5.03 -16.03 19.06
CA LYS A 196 5.89 -16.71 20.04
C LYS A 196 5.41 -16.63 21.49
N ASP A 197 4.51 -15.69 21.80
CA ASP A 197 4.00 -15.47 23.16
C ASP A 197 2.70 -16.24 23.42
N ALA A 198 2.17 -16.94 22.41
CA ALA A 198 1.02 -17.82 22.52
C ALA A 198 1.44 -19.25 22.93
N GLU A 199 0.55 -19.95 23.63
CA GLU A 199 0.69 -21.38 23.90
C GLU A 199 0.23 -22.17 22.67
N ILE A 200 1.16 -22.85 22.01
CA ILE A 200 0.91 -23.55 20.75
C ILE A 200 0.38 -24.95 21.06
N ILE A 201 -0.80 -25.28 20.53
CA ILE A 201 -1.43 -26.59 20.69
C ILE A 201 -1.69 -27.16 19.29
N VAL A 202 -0.94 -28.20 18.93
CA VAL A 202 -1.12 -28.90 17.65
C VAL A 202 -2.13 -30.04 17.83
N PHE A 203 -3.24 -29.95 17.10
CA PHE A 203 -4.34 -30.91 17.14
C PHE A 203 -4.49 -31.56 15.76
N SER A 204 -3.74 -32.64 15.53
CA SER A 204 -3.69 -33.35 14.24
C SER A 204 -4.61 -34.58 14.15
N ASP A 205 -5.09 -35.07 15.29
CA ASP A 205 -5.90 -36.30 15.37
C ASP A 205 -7.39 -35.96 15.40
N TYR A 206 -7.98 -35.76 14.23
CA TYR A 206 -9.41 -35.51 14.06
C TYR A 206 -9.94 -36.11 12.75
N ASP A 207 -11.23 -36.45 12.75
CA ASP A 207 -11.94 -36.87 11.55
C ASP A 207 -12.15 -35.66 10.61
N LYS A 208 -11.40 -35.66 9.50
CA LYS A 208 -11.42 -34.63 8.45
C LYS A 208 -12.71 -34.61 7.63
N THR A 209 -13.59 -35.57 7.86
CA THR A 209 -14.85 -35.78 7.13
C THR A 209 -16.09 -35.67 8.02
N CYS A 210 -15.95 -35.20 9.26
CA CYS A 210 -17.08 -35.06 10.19
C CYS A 210 -18.07 -33.94 9.79
N ILE A 211 -17.70 -33.12 8.81
CA ILE A 211 -18.57 -32.17 8.12
C ILE A 211 -18.98 -32.77 6.78
N ASP A 212 -20.28 -32.81 6.50
CA ASP A 212 -20.82 -33.22 5.20
C ASP A 212 -20.23 -32.36 4.07
N ILE A 213 -20.00 -32.95 2.90
CA ILE A 213 -19.52 -32.25 1.71
C ILE A 213 -20.55 -31.22 1.20
N ASP A 214 -21.83 -31.48 1.43
CA ASP A 214 -22.90 -30.56 1.06
C ASP A 214 -22.98 -29.37 2.02
N ILE A 215 -23.09 -28.17 1.45
CA ILE A 215 -23.35 -26.96 2.23
C ILE A 215 -24.80 -27.02 2.73
N PRO A 216 -25.03 -26.89 4.05
CA PRO A 216 -26.38 -26.85 4.61
C PRO A 216 -27.27 -25.75 4.02
N ASP A 217 -28.56 -26.04 3.81
CA ASP A 217 -29.54 -25.09 3.26
C ASP A 217 -29.60 -23.76 4.03
N LYS A 218 -29.43 -23.80 5.36
CA LYS A 218 -29.39 -22.61 6.21
C LYS A 218 -28.25 -21.66 5.81
N ILE A 219 -27.11 -22.18 5.34
CA ILE A 219 -25.98 -21.39 4.84
C ILE A 219 -26.24 -20.94 3.41
N LYS A 220 -26.73 -21.83 2.54
CA LYS A 220 -27.10 -21.53 1.14
C LYS A 220 -28.08 -20.34 1.06
N ARG A 221 -29.07 -20.28 1.96
CA ARG A 221 -30.06 -19.19 2.02
C ARG A 221 -29.46 -17.83 2.40
N VAL A 222 -28.42 -17.82 3.23
CA VAL A 222 -27.77 -16.59 3.71
C VAL A 222 -26.70 -16.11 2.73
N VAL A 223 -26.04 -17.02 2.03
CA VAL A 223 -25.05 -16.71 0.99
C VAL A 223 -25.77 -16.59 -0.36
N THR A 224 -26.36 -15.42 -0.62
CA THR A 224 -27.05 -15.16 -1.89
C THR A 224 -26.11 -15.29 -3.10
N GLY A 225 -26.48 -16.14 -4.07
CA GLY A 225 -25.87 -16.16 -5.40
C GLY A 225 -24.69 -17.12 -5.64
N SER A 226 -24.37 -18.04 -4.73
CA SER A 226 -23.38 -19.10 -5.06
C SER A 226 -24.07 -20.30 -5.72
N ALA A 227 -23.74 -20.58 -6.98
CA ALA A 227 -24.13 -21.81 -7.69
C ALA A 227 -23.51 -23.09 -7.09
N LEU A 228 -22.61 -22.94 -6.11
CA LEU A 228 -21.90 -24.03 -5.47
C LEU A 228 -22.71 -24.59 -4.30
N THR A 229 -23.04 -25.87 -4.40
CA THR A 229 -23.77 -26.63 -3.39
C THR A 229 -22.88 -27.29 -2.36
N GLU A 230 -21.57 -27.38 -2.63
CA GLU A 230 -20.58 -28.15 -1.87
C GLU A 230 -19.44 -27.27 -1.31
N TRP A 231 -18.83 -27.76 -0.22
CA TRP A 231 -17.57 -27.26 0.32
C TRP A 231 -16.41 -27.63 -0.60
N TYR A 232 -15.38 -26.79 -0.65
CA TYR A 232 -14.14 -27.19 -1.31
C TYR A 232 -13.41 -28.26 -0.51
N THR A 233 -12.93 -29.27 -1.23
CA THR A 233 -12.11 -30.37 -0.72
C THR A 233 -10.73 -30.34 -1.40
N LYS A 234 -9.78 -31.18 -0.97
CA LYS A 234 -8.46 -31.32 -1.64
C LYS A 234 -8.53 -31.51 -3.15
N ASN A 235 -9.63 -32.07 -3.67
CA ASN A 235 -9.81 -32.35 -5.10
C ASN A 235 -10.32 -31.13 -5.90
N HIS A 236 -10.75 -30.07 -5.21
CA HIS A 236 -11.25 -28.83 -5.80
C HIS A 236 -10.20 -27.72 -5.67
N THR A 237 -9.07 -27.85 -6.37
CA THR A 237 -7.94 -26.90 -6.29
C THR A 237 -8.16 -25.63 -7.12
N PHE A 238 -9.33 -24.99 -7.00
CA PHE A 238 -9.54 -23.67 -7.58
C PHE A 238 -9.17 -22.59 -6.55
N PHE A 239 -8.07 -21.88 -6.83
CA PHE A 239 -7.62 -20.67 -6.13
C PHE A 239 -7.28 -20.82 -4.63
N ASP A 240 -6.92 -19.69 -4.02
CA ASP A 240 -6.57 -19.43 -2.60
C ASP A 240 -7.64 -19.81 -1.56
N CYS A 241 -8.53 -20.76 -1.87
CA CYS A 241 -9.71 -21.09 -1.09
C CYS A 241 -9.50 -22.20 -0.06
N GLY A 242 -8.47 -23.06 -0.21
CA GLY A 242 -8.15 -24.14 0.74
C GLY A 242 -9.18 -25.28 0.81
N ASP A 243 -8.91 -26.27 1.67
CA ASP A 243 -9.85 -27.36 1.98
C ASP A 243 -10.82 -26.92 3.07
N GLU A 244 -12.03 -26.53 2.68
CA GLU A 244 -13.07 -26.00 3.56
C GLU A 244 -13.65 -27.07 4.47
N GLN A 245 -13.82 -28.29 3.95
CA GLN A 245 -14.35 -29.41 4.71
C GLN A 245 -13.38 -29.80 5.83
N ASP A 246 -12.09 -29.93 5.53
CA ASP A 246 -11.05 -30.23 6.52
C ASP A 246 -10.96 -29.12 7.58
N PHE A 247 -10.99 -27.85 7.16
CA PHE A 247 -10.98 -26.71 8.08
C PHE A 247 -12.19 -26.69 9.03
N LEU A 248 -13.40 -26.87 8.50
CA LEU A 248 -14.62 -26.88 9.32
C LEU A 248 -14.65 -28.10 10.25
N SER A 249 -14.13 -29.23 9.79
CA SER A 249 -13.99 -30.45 10.61
C SER A 249 -13.03 -30.21 11.76
N PHE A 250 -11.86 -29.62 11.49
CA PHE A 250 -10.91 -29.19 12.52
C PHE A 250 -11.58 -28.27 13.55
N VAL A 251 -12.28 -27.21 13.09
CA VAL A 251 -12.96 -26.26 13.99
C VAL A 251 -13.99 -26.97 14.86
N LYS A 252 -14.83 -27.85 14.29
CA LYS A 252 -15.84 -28.60 15.03
C LYS A 252 -15.20 -29.48 16.11
N THR A 253 -14.19 -30.28 15.73
CA THR A 253 -13.54 -31.20 16.68
C THR A 253 -12.87 -30.45 17.83
N VAL A 254 -12.10 -29.39 17.54
CA VAL A 254 -11.40 -28.65 18.59
C VAL A 254 -12.37 -27.93 19.51
N LEU A 255 -13.44 -27.33 18.97
CA LEU A 255 -14.46 -26.67 19.81
C LEU A 255 -15.18 -27.67 20.72
N SER A 256 -15.53 -28.87 20.21
CA SER A 256 -16.13 -29.93 21.04
C SER A 256 -15.18 -30.42 22.13
N TYR A 257 -13.88 -30.56 21.84
CA TYR A 257 -12.87 -30.91 22.84
C TYR A 257 -12.79 -29.85 23.96
N ILE A 258 -12.73 -28.58 23.59
CA ILE A 258 -12.61 -27.45 24.53
C ILE A 258 -13.87 -27.27 25.38
N GLU A 259 -15.06 -27.54 24.82
CA GLU A 259 -16.31 -27.56 25.59
C GLU A 259 -16.25 -28.62 26.70
N LEU A 260 -15.81 -29.84 26.36
CA LEU A 260 -15.70 -30.95 27.31
C LEU A 260 -14.67 -30.68 28.41
N ASP A 261 -13.55 -30.05 28.08
CA ASP A 261 -12.51 -29.66 29.03
C ASP A 261 -12.91 -28.44 29.90
N GLY A 262 -14.03 -27.79 29.57
CA GLY A 262 -14.56 -26.65 30.34
C GLY A 262 -13.76 -25.35 30.15
N ASN A 263 -12.83 -25.31 29.20
CA ASN A 263 -12.04 -24.12 28.86
C ASN A 263 -12.89 -23.01 28.24
N ILE A 264 -13.93 -23.37 27.49
CA ILE A 264 -15.00 -22.45 27.06
C ILE A 264 -16.31 -22.94 27.65
N ARG A 265 -17.07 -22.03 28.27
CA ARG A 265 -18.36 -22.33 28.88
C ARG A 265 -19.46 -21.44 28.33
N ASN A 266 -20.68 -21.99 28.23
CA ASN A 266 -21.86 -21.28 27.75
C ASN A 266 -22.31 -20.12 28.66
N ASP A 267 -21.93 -20.16 29.94
CA ASP A 267 -22.34 -19.21 30.99
C ASP A 267 -21.26 -18.19 31.36
N ARG A 268 -20.14 -18.17 30.62
CA ARG A 268 -18.99 -17.33 30.95
C ARG A 268 -18.40 -16.68 29.71
N PHE A 269 -17.97 -15.43 29.87
CA PHE A 269 -17.19 -14.73 28.85
C PHE A 269 -15.84 -15.41 28.61
N SER A 270 -15.56 -15.68 27.34
CA SER A 270 -14.26 -15.98 26.76
C SER A 270 -14.17 -15.25 25.43
N TYR A 271 -13.00 -14.76 25.06
CA TYR A 271 -12.78 -14.01 23.83
C TYR A 271 -11.97 -14.84 22.85
N ASN A 272 -12.61 -15.30 21.77
CA ASN A 272 -12.07 -16.32 20.89
C ASN A 272 -12.02 -15.84 19.43
N PHE A 273 -11.04 -16.33 18.66
CA PHE A 273 -10.83 -15.93 17.28
C PHE A 273 -10.66 -17.12 16.34
N ILE A 274 -11.49 -17.19 15.30
CA ILE A 274 -11.45 -18.23 14.26
C ILE A 274 -11.42 -17.53 12.90
N PRO A 275 -10.24 -17.22 12.33
CA PRO A 275 -10.17 -16.71 10.99
C PRO A 275 -10.68 -17.78 10.02
N ALA A 276 -11.73 -17.45 9.27
CA ALA A 276 -12.32 -18.36 8.29
C ALA A 276 -11.69 -18.12 6.90
N TYR A 277 -11.93 -19.01 5.94
CA TYR A 277 -11.50 -18.82 4.55
C TYR A 277 -12.28 -17.73 3.82
N LYS A 278 -11.76 -17.33 2.65
CA LYS A 278 -12.28 -16.22 1.82
C LYS A 278 -13.76 -16.34 1.44
N ARG A 279 -14.31 -17.55 1.31
CA ARG A 279 -15.72 -17.76 1.00
C ARG A 279 -16.60 -17.45 2.21
N LYS A 280 -17.67 -16.70 1.95
CA LYS A 280 -18.69 -16.38 2.97
C LYS A 280 -19.33 -17.62 3.57
N SER A 281 -19.52 -18.67 2.76
CA SER A 281 -20.04 -19.95 3.25
C SER A 281 -19.24 -20.45 4.45
N THR A 282 -17.92 -20.34 4.41
CA THR A 282 -17.03 -20.78 5.51
C THR A 282 -17.19 -19.92 6.75
N HIS A 283 -17.37 -18.60 6.60
CA HIS A 283 -17.65 -17.72 7.75
C HIS A 283 -18.94 -18.14 8.48
N PHE A 284 -20.01 -18.45 7.72
CA PHE A 284 -21.27 -18.91 8.31
C PHE A 284 -21.19 -20.35 8.80
N GLY A 285 -20.40 -21.21 8.15
CA GLY A 285 -20.11 -22.57 8.61
C GLY A 285 -19.51 -22.56 10.01
N VAL A 286 -18.45 -21.77 10.21
CA VAL A 286 -17.85 -21.56 11.53
C VAL A 286 -18.88 -21.03 12.54
N ALA A 287 -19.67 -20.02 12.16
CA ALA A 287 -20.67 -19.45 13.06
C ALA A 287 -21.72 -20.47 13.50
N TYR A 288 -22.22 -21.30 12.59
CA TYR A 288 -23.20 -22.34 12.92
C TYR A 288 -22.60 -23.48 13.76
N ILE A 289 -21.35 -23.87 13.53
CA ILE A 289 -20.65 -24.85 14.37
C ILE A 289 -20.54 -24.31 15.81
N ILE A 290 -20.10 -23.05 15.95
CA ILE A 290 -19.98 -22.41 17.27
C ILE A 290 -21.34 -22.38 17.99
N GLU A 291 -22.43 -22.05 17.29
CA GLU A 291 -23.75 -21.97 17.92
C GLU A 291 -24.35 -23.33 18.26
N GLU A 292 -24.03 -24.37 17.49
CA GLU A 292 -24.42 -25.75 17.79
C GLU A 292 -23.77 -26.26 19.08
N ILE A 293 -22.49 -25.95 19.27
CA ILE A 293 -21.69 -26.36 20.45
C ILE A 293 -21.95 -25.41 21.63
N PHE A 294 -22.03 -24.10 21.38
CA PHE A 294 -22.24 -23.06 22.39
C PHE A 294 -23.50 -22.24 22.09
N PRO A 295 -24.71 -22.72 22.45
CA PRO A 295 -25.97 -22.05 22.12
C PRO A 295 -26.10 -20.62 22.63
N ASN A 296 -25.45 -20.29 23.76
CA ASN A 296 -25.47 -18.94 24.34
C ASN A 296 -24.33 -18.04 23.83
N SER A 297 -23.56 -18.49 22.83
CA SER A 297 -22.46 -17.72 22.28
C SER A 297 -22.91 -16.48 21.51
N VAL A 298 -21.95 -15.57 21.34
CA VAL A 298 -22.05 -14.45 20.40
C VAL A 298 -20.97 -14.63 19.35
N VAL A 299 -21.35 -14.72 18.07
CA VAL A 299 -20.39 -14.83 16.96
C VAL A 299 -20.38 -13.55 16.16
N PHE A 300 -19.33 -12.74 16.32
CA PHE A 300 -19.09 -11.56 15.51
C PHE A 300 -18.49 -11.94 14.15
N ILE A 301 -19.16 -11.59 13.06
CA ILE A 301 -18.80 -11.97 11.69
C ILE A 301 -18.44 -10.71 10.89
N PHE A 302 -17.21 -10.66 10.39
CA PHE A 302 -16.79 -9.58 9.51
C PHE A 302 -17.43 -9.70 8.13
N ASN A 303 -17.99 -8.58 7.67
CA ASN A 303 -18.45 -8.37 6.29
C ASN A 303 -19.37 -9.48 5.75
N SER A 304 -20.45 -9.78 6.49
CA SER A 304 -21.43 -10.81 6.15
C SER A 304 -22.11 -10.59 4.79
N GLU A 305 -22.11 -9.37 4.22
CA GLU A 305 -22.63 -9.04 2.89
C GLU A 305 -21.76 -7.98 2.17
N VAL A 306 -21.80 -7.91 0.83
CA VAL A 306 -20.95 -6.99 0.02
C VAL A 306 -21.24 -5.51 0.31
N ASN A 307 -22.41 -5.20 0.89
CA ASN A 307 -22.93 -3.84 1.10
C ASN A 307 -23.41 -3.55 2.53
N TYR A 308 -23.31 -4.48 3.48
CA TYR A 308 -23.72 -4.26 4.87
C TYR A 308 -22.55 -4.61 5.79
N GLY A 309 -22.22 -3.67 6.69
CA GLY A 309 -21.12 -3.79 7.64
C GLY A 309 -21.20 -5.02 8.54
N ASN A 310 -20.36 -5.04 9.57
CA ASN A 310 -20.23 -6.19 10.45
C ASN A 310 -21.58 -6.62 11.06
N ARG A 311 -21.77 -7.93 11.24
CA ARG A 311 -22.93 -8.53 11.90
C ARG A 311 -22.46 -9.38 13.08
N TYR A 312 -23.37 -9.67 14.00
CA TYR A 312 -23.15 -10.72 14.99
C TYR A 312 -24.34 -11.68 14.99
N MET A 313 -24.07 -12.94 15.33
CA MET A 313 -25.06 -13.97 15.51
C MET A 313 -25.20 -14.28 17.00
N HIS A 314 -26.44 -14.38 17.49
CA HIS A 314 -26.76 -14.83 18.84
C HIS A 314 -28.13 -15.52 18.81
N ASN A 315 -28.28 -16.65 19.50
CA ASN A 315 -29.52 -17.45 19.50
C ASN A 315 -30.08 -17.70 18.08
N LYS A 316 -29.23 -18.14 17.14
CA LYS A 316 -29.55 -18.40 15.72
C LYS A 316 -30.06 -17.19 14.93
N LYS A 317 -29.95 -15.97 15.46
CA LYS A 317 -30.42 -14.74 14.80
C LYS A 317 -29.24 -13.83 14.47
N PHE A 318 -29.30 -13.21 13.29
CA PHE A 318 -28.32 -12.22 12.86
C PHE A 318 -28.76 -10.81 13.23
N HIS A 319 -27.83 -10.06 13.78
CA HIS A 319 -28.01 -8.68 14.22
C HIS A 319 -26.99 -7.77 13.52
N LYS A 320 -27.38 -6.54 13.25
CA LYS A 320 -26.50 -5.52 12.66
C LYS A 320 -25.64 -4.88 13.77
N CYS A 321 -24.35 -4.68 13.50
CA CYS A 321 -23.49 -3.90 14.39
C CYS A 321 -23.72 -2.39 14.22
N SER A 322 -23.25 -1.61 15.19
CA SER A 322 -23.17 -0.15 15.07
C SER A 322 -22.29 0.30 13.89
N ASN A 323 -22.53 1.51 13.39
CA ASN A 323 -21.79 2.09 12.27
C ASN A 323 -20.42 2.69 12.66
N ASP A 324 -19.80 2.27 13.77
CA ASP A 324 -18.51 2.84 14.20
C ASP A 324 -17.40 2.56 13.19
N SER A 325 -16.45 3.49 13.03
CA SER A 325 -15.35 3.35 12.06
C SER A 325 -14.33 2.29 12.49
N GLU A 326 -14.10 2.11 13.80
CA GLU A 326 -13.17 1.10 14.34
C GLU A 326 -13.90 -0.21 14.70
N THR A 327 -13.42 -1.33 14.18
CA THR A 327 -14.02 -2.66 14.41
C THR A 327 -13.93 -3.11 15.87
N SER A 328 -12.81 -2.88 16.57
CA SER A 328 -12.68 -3.26 17.99
C SER A 328 -13.69 -2.53 18.90
N ILE A 329 -14.08 -1.29 18.55
CA ILE A 329 -15.14 -0.56 19.26
C ILE A 329 -16.50 -1.23 19.05
N GLN A 330 -16.80 -1.67 17.82
CA GLN A 330 -18.04 -2.41 17.55
C GLN A 330 -18.09 -3.69 18.39
N ILE A 331 -16.99 -4.45 18.44
CA ILE A 331 -16.88 -5.67 19.26
C ILE A 331 -17.11 -5.36 20.73
N ALA A 332 -16.47 -4.33 21.29
CA ALA A 332 -16.64 -3.92 22.69
C ALA A 332 -18.10 -3.55 23.02
N LYS A 333 -18.80 -2.88 22.10
CA LYS A 333 -20.24 -2.59 22.26
C LYS A 333 -21.09 -3.85 22.27
N VAL A 334 -20.85 -4.81 21.36
CA VAL A 334 -21.59 -6.08 21.36
C VAL A 334 -21.30 -6.89 22.63
N ARG A 335 -20.04 -6.95 23.07
CA ARG A 335 -19.65 -7.63 24.32
C ARG A 335 -20.45 -7.11 25.52
N LYS A 336 -20.67 -5.78 25.63
CA LYS A 336 -21.44 -5.18 26.73
C LYS A 336 -22.91 -5.63 26.76
N LEU A 337 -23.49 -5.99 25.62
CA LEU A 337 -24.86 -6.51 25.55
C LEU A 337 -24.96 -7.95 26.07
N TYR A 338 -23.86 -8.71 26.02
CA TYR A 338 -23.81 -10.13 26.35
C TYR A 338 -22.58 -10.44 27.23
N PRO A 339 -22.52 -9.90 28.46
CA PRO A 339 -21.32 -9.94 29.29
C PRO A 339 -20.94 -11.34 29.81
N ASN A 340 -21.87 -12.30 29.78
CA ASN A 340 -21.69 -13.66 30.28
C ASN A 340 -21.73 -14.72 29.16
N SER A 341 -21.54 -14.31 27.91
CA SER A 341 -21.55 -15.21 26.76
C SER A 341 -20.14 -15.45 26.22
N PRO A 342 -19.81 -16.68 25.79
CA PRO A 342 -18.58 -16.91 25.06
C PRO A 342 -18.66 -16.14 23.73
N PHE A 343 -17.61 -15.37 23.44
CA PHE A 343 -17.60 -14.40 22.37
C PHE A 343 -16.58 -14.83 21.32
N PHE A 344 -17.05 -15.07 20.11
CA PHE A 344 -16.24 -15.52 18.98
C PHE A 344 -16.17 -14.44 17.92
N VAL A 345 -15.02 -14.34 17.28
CA VAL A 345 -14.77 -13.45 16.17
C VAL A 345 -14.36 -14.28 14.96
N THR A 346 -15.01 -14.11 13.81
CA THR A 346 -14.69 -14.86 12.59
C THR A 346 -14.76 -14.04 11.30
N GLY A 347 -13.98 -14.48 10.30
CA GLY A 347 -13.93 -13.93 8.93
C GLY A 347 -12.51 -13.91 8.34
N PHE A 348 -12.42 -13.81 7.00
CA PHE A 348 -11.15 -13.81 6.26
C PHE A 348 -10.53 -12.41 6.09
N ILE A 349 -11.35 -11.35 6.06
CA ILE A 349 -10.90 -9.98 5.69
C ILE A 349 -10.03 -9.32 6.79
N ASN A 350 -9.72 -10.05 7.86
CA ASN A 350 -8.59 -9.75 8.73
C ASN A 350 -7.29 -9.66 7.92
N VAL A 351 -7.20 -10.42 6.83
CA VAL A 351 -6.18 -10.27 5.78
C VAL A 351 -6.47 -8.98 5.00
N ASN A 352 -5.44 -8.17 4.82
CA ASN A 352 -5.42 -6.88 4.12
C ASN A 352 -6.04 -5.68 4.85
N MET A 353 -7.11 -5.77 5.65
CA MET A 353 -7.83 -4.56 6.11
C MET A 353 -7.26 -3.80 7.34
N SER A 354 -6.03 -4.07 7.79
CA SER A 354 -5.45 -3.43 8.98
C SER A 354 -6.42 -3.34 10.18
N VAL A 355 -7.27 -4.37 10.33
CA VAL A 355 -8.35 -4.38 11.33
C VAL A 355 -7.75 -4.64 12.70
N THR A 356 -8.07 -3.75 13.64
CA THR A 356 -7.77 -3.94 15.06
C THR A 356 -8.88 -4.76 15.70
N LEU A 357 -8.53 -5.90 16.28
CA LEU A 357 -9.46 -6.76 17.03
C LEU A 357 -9.26 -6.65 18.55
N ILE A 358 -8.05 -6.30 18.97
CA ILE A 358 -7.63 -6.19 20.36
C ILE A 358 -7.55 -4.72 20.75
N ASN A 359 -8.08 -4.37 21.92
CA ASN A 359 -7.87 -3.06 22.52
C ASN A 359 -7.81 -3.21 24.04
N GLU A 360 -7.46 -2.12 24.73
CA GLU A 360 -7.29 -2.11 26.18
C GLU A 360 -8.58 -2.51 26.95
N GLU A 361 -9.76 -2.25 26.39
CA GLU A 361 -11.05 -2.63 26.99
C GLU A 361 -11.39 -4.11 26.79
N LEU A 362 -11.02 -4.68 25.64
CA LEU A 362 -11.31 -6.06 25.27
C LEU A 362 -10.30 -7.04 25.87
N GLY A 363 -9.02 -6.67 25.90
CA GLY A 363 -7.91 -7.60 26.12
C GLY A 363 -7.57 -8.42 24.86
N ASN A 364 -6.63 -9.35 25.00
CA ASN A 364 -6.30 -10.33 23.97
C ASN A 364 -7.21 -11.56 24.01
N PHE A 365 -7.08 -12.42 23.00
CA PHE A 365 -7.89 -13.63 22.88
C PHE A 365 -7.47 -14.69 23.90
N ASP A 366 -8.45 -15.40 24.44
CA ASP A 366 -8.26 -16.64 25.20
C ASP A 366 -7.83 -17.77 24.25
N ASN A 367 -8.52 -17.92 23.12
CA ASN A 367 -8.26 -18.97 22.14
C ASN A 367 -8.23 -18.45 20.69
N VAL A 368 -7.32 -18.98 19.88
CA VAL A 368 -7.24 -18.75 18.43
C VAL A 368 -7.20 -20.11 17.71
N PHE A 369 -8.03 -20.28 16.69
CA PHE A 369 -8.17 -21.54 15.95
C PHE A 369 -7.69 -21.36 14.52
N PHE A 370 -6.56 -21.97 14.18
CA PHE A 370 -5.76 -21.57 13.03
C PHE A 370 -5.31 -22.77 12.19
N SER A 371 -6.04 -23.07 11.10
CA SER A 371 -5.75 -24.19 10.20
C SER A 371 -5.81 -23.73 8.74
N HIS A 372 -4.70 -23.18 8.22
CA HIS A 372 -4.61 -22.54 6.91
C HIS A 372 -3.41 -23.02 6.08
N SER A 373 -3.17 -24.33 6.05
CA SER A 373 -1.98 -24.93 5.44
C SER A 373 -1.78 -24.60 3.94
N GLN A 374 -2.85 -24.24 3.22
CA GLN A 374 -2.80 -23.89 1.81
C GLN A 374 -1.91 -22.69 1.48
N TYR A 375 -1.62 -21.84 2.47
CA TYR A 375 -0.83 -20.62 2.26
C TYR A 375 0.67 -20.80 2.51
N ILE A 376 1.11 -21.87 3.18
CA ILE A 376 2.49 -22.08 3.63
C ILE A 376 3.49 -21.85 2.48
N SER A 377 3.29 -22.51 1.34
CA SER A 377 4.27 -22.51 0.25
C SER A 377 4.13 -21.35 -0.74
N LYS A 378 2.92 -20.80 -0.90
CA LYS A 378 2.61 -19.84 -1.98
C LYS A 378 2.43 -18.41 -1.50
N GLN A 379 1.86 -18.22 -0.30
CA GLN A 379 1.47 -16.91 0.21
C GLN A 379 1.65 -16.84 1.74
N PRO A 380 2.86 -17.10 2.27
CA PRO A 380 3.13 -17.12 3.72
C PRO A 380 2.79 -15.78 4.40
N GLU A 381 2.83 -14.68 3.66
CA GLU A 381 2.41 -13.37 4.15
C GLU A 381 0.93 -13.31 4.54
N ILE A 382 0.06 -14.09 3.88
CA ILE A 382 -1.36 -14.16 4.26
C ILE A 382 -1.50 -14.77 5.64
N LEU A 383 -0.79 -15.87 5.93
CA LEU A 383 -0.79 -16.49 7.26
C LEU A 383 -0.42 -15.50 8.34
N TYR A 384 0.69 -14.78 8.14
CA TYR A 384 1.14 -13.79 9.09
C TYR A 384 0.14 -12.63 9.26
N GLN A 385 -0.55 -12.21 8.20
CA GLN A 385 -1.62 -11.20 8.32
C GLN A 385 -2.87 -11.71 9.05
N MET A 386 -3.14 -13.01 9.00
CA MET A 386 -4.25 -13.61 9.73
C MET A 386 -3.98 -13.67 11.24
N CYS A 387 -2.73 -13.56 11.68
CA CYS A 387 -2.34 -13.46 13.09
C CYS A 387 -2.78 -12.13 13.75
N ARG A 388 -4.02 -11.65 13.55
CA ARG A 388 -4.56 -10.41 14.15
C ARG A 388 -4.72 -10.46 15.67
N PHE A 389 -4.31 -11.56 16.28
CA PHE A 389 -4.16 -11.72 17.72
C PHE A 389 -2.82 -11.17 18.26
N VAL A 390 -1.90 -10.75 17.38
CA VAL A 390 -0.68 -10.03 17.78
C VAL A 390 -0.96 -8.53 17.94
N PHE A 391 -0.35 -7.90 18.95
CA PHE A 391 -0.64 -6.50 19.26
C PHE A 391 0.46 -5.85 20.10
N ARG A 392 0.48 -4.51 20.04
CA ARG A 392 1.34 -3.68 20.88
C ARG A 392 0.53 -3.14 22.06
N TYR A 393 1.03 -3.38 23.27
CA TYR A 393 0.38 -2.97 24.53
C TYR A 393 1.16 -1.90 25.31
N SER A 394 2.16 -1.28 24.69
CA SER A 394 3.00 -0.27 25.36
C SER A 394 2.23 0.94 25.92
N ARG A 395 1.06 1.24 25.33
CA ARG A 395 0.21 2.37 25.71
C ARG A 395 -0.91 1.99 26.67
N TRP A 396 -1.06 0.69 26.99
CA TRP A 396 -2.07 0.26 27.94
C TRP A 396 -1.64 0.72 29.34
N SER A 397 -2.61 1.05 30.19
CA SER A 397 -2.36 1.31 31.60
C SER A 397 -1.72 0.09 32.28
N GLU A 398 -0.93 0.31 33.33
CA GLU A 398 -0.30 -0.79 34.08
C GLU A 398 -1.34 -1.80 34.61
N TYR A 399 -2.52 -1.32 34.99
CA TYR A 399 -3.65 -2.17 35.37
C TYR A 399 -4.08 -3.09 34.21
N ASN A 400 -4.30 -2.55 33.01
CA ASN A 400 -4.76 -3.36 31.88
C ASN A 400 -3.67 -4.24 31.28
N LYS A 401 -2.38 -3.94 31.48
CA LYS A 401 -1.29 -4.86 31.13
C LYS A 401 -1.36 -6.17 31.91
N GLN A 402 -1.86 -6.14 33.15
CA GLN A 402 -2.07 -7.35 33.96
C GLN A 402 -3.23 -8.22 33.44
N LEU A 403 -4.09 -7.69 32.56
CA LEU A 403 -5.18 -8.42 31.93
C LEU A 403 -4.75 -9.16 30.66
N ILE A 404 -3.49 -9.01 30.23
CA ILE A 404 -2.95 -9.76 29.09
C ILE A 404 -2.82 -11.22 29.48
N LYS A 405 -3.53 -12.08 28.77
CA LYS A 405 -3.61 -13.52 29.03
C LYS A 405 -2.62 -14.29 28.17
N CYS A 406 -2.35 -15.54 28.54
CA CYS A 406 -1.77 -16.51 27.61
C CYS A 406 -2.85 -16.89 26.58
N THR A 407 -2.58 -16.69 25.29
CA THR A 407 -3.50 -17.08 24.21
C THR A 407 -3.20 -18.52 23.80
N ASN A 408 -4.20 -19.39 23.84
CA ASN A 408 -4.07 -20.75 23.30
C ASN A 408 -4.24 -20.71 21.77
N LEU A 409 -3.21 -21.09 21.04
CA LEU A 409 -3.19 -21.11 19.58
C LEU A 409 -3.31 -22.56 19.10
N TRP A 410 -4.52 -22.93 18.71
CA TRP A 410 -4.89 -24.25 18.23
C TRP A 410 -4.64 -24.37 16.73
N CYS A 411 -3.81 -25.33 16.32
CA CYS A 411 -3.45 -25.53 14.92
C CYS A 411 -3.56 -26.98 14.48
N SER A 412 -3.89 -27.20 13.21
CA SER A 412 -3.97 -28.56 12.64
C SER A 412 -2.59 -29.16 12.33
N ASN A 413 -1.56 -28.31 12.18
CA ASN A 413 -0.19 -28.73 11.95
C ASN A 413 0.82 -27.71 12.50
N GLN A 414 2.06 -28.16 12.71
CA GLN A 414 3.17 -27.33 13.18
C GLN A 414 3.70 -26.38 12.08
N GLU A 415 3.63 -26.79 10.82
CA GLU A 415 4.18 -26.01 9.69
C GLU A 415 3.51 -24.63 9.53
N VAL A 416 2.21 -24.51 9.79
CA VAL A 416 1.50 -23.22 9.79
C VAL A 416 2.09 -22.28 10.83
N ILE A 417 2.44 -22.78 12.02
CA ILE A 417 3.04 -21.99 13.10
C ILE A 417 4.46 -21.59 12.76
N ASP A 418 5.27 -22.53 12.30
CA ASP A 418 6.65 -22.27 11.91
C ASP A 418 6.72 -21.22 10.80
N CYS A 419 5.80 -21.28 9.84
CA CYS A 419 5.65 -20.25 8.80
C CYS A 419 5.39 -18.85 9.39
N CYS A 420 4.47 -18.73 10.35
CA CYS A 420 4.17 -17.46 11.00
C CYS A 420 5.35 -16.93 11.84
N LEU A 421 6.01 -17.81 12.61
CA LEU A 421 7.16 -17.46 13.44
C LEU A 421 8.36 -17.00 12.59
N ASN A 422 8.65 -17.72 11.50
CA ASN A 422 9.73 -17.36 10.58
C ASN A 422 9.45 -16.00 9.93
N TYR A 423 8.22 -15.78 9.45
CA TYR A 423 7.84 -14.51 8.85
C TYR A 423 7.91 -13.35 9.87
N GLU A 424 7.46 -13.56 11.11
CA GLU A 424 7.58 -12.57 12.19
C GLU A 424 9.04 -12.21 12.45
N ASN A 425 9.93 -13.20 12.52
CA ASN A 425 11.37 -13.01 12.70
C ASN A 425 11.99 -12.21 11.55
N ASP A 426 11.63 -12.52 10.29
CA ASP A 426 12.13 -11.77 9.13
C ASP A 426 11.71 -10.29 9.20
N VAL A 427 10.48 -10.01 9.63
CA VAL A 427 9.99 -8.64 9.84
C VAL A 427 10.73 -7.94 10.98
N ILE A 428 10.98 -8.63 12.11
CA ILE A 428 11.78 -8.09 13.23
C ILE A 428 13.21 -7.77 12.78
N ASN A 429 13.81 -8.63 11.98
CA ASN A 429 15.15 -8.40 11.44
C ASN A 429 15.18 -7.21 10.49
N ALA A 430 14.17 -7.08 9.62
CA ALA A 430 14.00 -5.92 8.76
C ALA A 430 13.82 -4.61 9.56
N GLU A 431 13.14 -4.64 10.71
CA GLU A 431 12.98 -3.48 11.60
C GLU A 431 14.33 -2.98 12.15
N LYS A 432 15.25 -3.89 12.48
CA LYS A 432 16.56 -3.59 13.11
C LYS A 432 17.58 -2.92 12.18
N ILE A 433 17.43 -3.11 10.87
CA ILE A 433 18.43 -2.66 9.88
C ILE A 433 18.04 -1.37 9.15
N GLY A 434 17.17 -0.56 9.77
CA GLY A 434 16.75 0.73 9.25
C GLY A 434 17.92 1.66 8.89
N GLY A 435 17.67 2.56 7.95
CA GLY A 435 18.67 3.54 7.47
C GLY A 435 19.55 3.01 6.34
N SER A 436 19.08 2.02 5.59
CA SER A 436 19.85 1.39 4.51
C SER A 436 18.98 0.85 3.38
N LEU A 437 19.53 0.87 2.15
CA LEU A 437 19.09 0.08 1.01
C LEU A 437 19.37 -1.40 1.27
N ARG A 438 18.36 -2.23 1.02
CA ARG A 438 18.41 -3.68 1.26
C ARG A 438 17.77 -4.47 0.11
N THR A 439 18.31 -5.65 -0.19
CA THR A 439 17.64 -6.64 -1.04
C THR A 439 16.77 -7.57 -0.19
N ILE A 440 15.91 -8.38 -0.83
CA ILE A 440 15.08 -9.34 -0.12
C ILE A 440 15.93 -10.45 0.53
N GLU A 441 16.97 -10.92 -0.16
CA GLU A 441 17.85 -11.99 0.33
C GLU A 441 18.63 -11.55 1.58
N GLU A 442 18.99 -10.27 1.67
CA GLU A 442 19.66 -9.70 2.84
C GLU A 442 18.75 -9.66 4.06
N LEU A 443 17.43 -9.59 3.87
CA LEU A 443 16.43 -9.60 4.96
C LEU A 443 16.17 -11.00 5.50
N THR A 444 16.08 -12.00 4.61
CA THR A 444 15.66 -13.36 4.97
C THR A 444 16.81 -14.24 5.48
N ASN A 445 18.06 -13.91 5.15
CA ASN A 445 19.22 -14.76 5.48
C ASN A 445 20.01 -14.30 6.73
N ASN A 446 19.39 -13.49 7.60
CA ASN A 446 19.87 -13.20 8.96
C ASN A 446 21.34 -12.73 9.07
N PHE A 447 21.71 -11.70 8.32
CA PHE A 447 23.09 -11.18 8.31
C PHE A 447 23.27 -9.99 9.26
N ALA A 448 23.70 -10.27 10.49
CA ALA A 448 23.93 -9.26 11.52
C ALA A 448 25.08 -8.26 11.22
N ASN A 449 25.85 -8.44 10.15
CA ASN A 449 27.12 -7.71 9.92
C ASN A 449 27.23 -6.96 8.59
N MET A 450 26.12 -6.65 7.92
CA MET A 450 26.18 -5.84 6.68
C MET A 450 26.24 -4.35 6.97
N GLY A 451 27.26 -3.66 6.43
CA GLY A 451 27.39 -2.20 6.50
C GLY A 451 26.14 -1.45 5.99
N LYS A 452 25.98 -0.19 6.43
CA LYS A 452 24.92 0.71 5.95
C LYS A 452 25.15 1.04 4.47
N ARG A 453 24.18 0.74 3.61
CA ARG A 453 24.13 1.16 2.21
C ARG A 453 23.17 2.33 2.09
N ILE A 454 23.69 3.54 2.12
CA ILE A 454 22.86 4.74 1.97
C ILE A 454 22.57 4.91 0.47
N PRO A 455 21.35 5.32 0.07
CA PRO A 455 21.10 5.74 -1.30
C PRO A 455 22.15 6.76 -1.72
N ALA A 456 22.77 6.57 -2.89
CA ALA A 456 23.60 7.61 -3.47
C ALA A 456 22.71 8.85 -3.60
N ILE A 457 23.07 9.94 -2.90
CA ILE A 457 22.52 11.26 -3.20
C ILE A 457 22.68 11.42 -4.71
N ARG A 458 21.60 11.72 -5.45
CA ARG A 458 21.75 11.91 -6.90
C ARG A 458 22.77 13.03 -7.05
N LYS A 459 23.88 12.74 -7.71
CA LYS A 459 25.11 13.56 -7.76
C LYS A 459 24.85 15.03 -8.19
N HIS A 460 23.64 15.33 -8.68
CA HIS A 460 23.27 16.61 -9.26
C HIS A 460 21.94 17.19 -8.74
N ASP A 461 21.33 16.62 -7.69
CA ASP A 461 20.12 17.19 -7.09
C ASP A 461 20.39 18.61 -6.56
N ASP A 462 21.55 18.80 -5.93
CA ASP A 462 21.96 20.08 -5.35
C ASP A 462 22.13 21.20 -6.40
N ILE A 463 22.50 20.82 -7.63
CA ILE A 463 22.69 21.79 -8.72
C ILE A 463 21.45 22.00 -9.60
N SER A 464 20.36 21.28 -9.36
CA SER A 464 19.12 21.41 -10.15
C SER A 464 18.50 22.81 -10.04
N LYS A 465 18.75 23.51 -8.92
CA LYS A 465 18.35 24.91 -8.71
C LYS A 465 19.08 25.92 -9.62
N TYR A 466 20.19 25.51 -10.24
CA TYR A 466 20.99 26.32 -11.16
C TYR A 466 20.66 26.02 -12.63
N VAL A 467 19.62 25.25 -12.90
CA VAL A 467 19.27 24.81 -14.26
C VAL A 467 18.27 25.78 -14.88
N GLU A 468 18.66 26.43 -15.96
CA GLU A 468 17.80 27.22 -16.83
C GLU A 468 17.32 26.35 -18.00
N LYS A 469 16.04 25.96 -17.97
CA LYS A 469 15.39 25.17 -19.03
C LYS A 469 14.85 26.12 -20.11
N TYR A 470 15.10 25.80 -21.38
CA TYR A 470 14.50 26.50 -22.52
C TYR A 470 13.30 25.72 -23.04
N GLU A 471 12.35 26.42 -23.67
CA GLU A 471 11.25 25.79 -24.38
C GLU A 471 11.78 24.85 -25.48
N ILE A 472 11.14 23.70 -25.63
CA ILE A 472 11.51 22.73 -26.66
C ILE A 472 11.16 23.33 -28.02
N GLN A 473 12.15 23.42 -28.90
CA GLN A 473 11.96 23.94 -30.24
C GLN A 473 11.60 22.79 -31.19
N GLU A 474 10.56 22.99 -32.00
CA GLU A 474 10.02 22.00 -32.92
C GLU A 474 10.22 22.43 -34.38
N TYR A 475 10.73 21.52 -35.20
CA TYR A 475 11.01 21.75 -36.62
C TYR A 475 10.36 20.65 -37.46
N PRO A 476 9.13 20.87 -37.97
CA PRO A 476 8.42 19.86 -38.74
C PRO A 476 9.04 19.70 -40.14
N VAL A 477 9.22 18.44 -40.55
CA VAL A 477 9.65 18.00 -41.87
C VAL A 477 8.47 17.33 -42.54
N TYR A 478 7.91 17.96 -43.57
CA TYR A 478 6.72 17.48 -44.27
C TYR A 478 7.02 16.64 -45.51
N ASN A 479 8.24 16.75 -46.06
CA ASN A 479 8.71 15.98 -47.20
C ASN A 479 10.25 16.01 -47.28
N LYS A 480 10.82 15.13 -48.11
CA LYS A 480 12.28 15.00 -48.28
C LYS A 480 12.97 16.27 -48.79
N HIS A 481 12.28 17.14 -49.55
CA HIS A 481 12.89 18.36 -50.06
C HIS A 481 13.15 19.40 -48.96
N LEU A 482 12.41 19.35 -47.86
CA LEU A 482 12.60 20.23 -46.69
C LEU A 482 13.56 19.64 -45.65
N GLU A 483 13.97 18.37 -45.80
CA GLU A 483 14.80 17.66 -44.81
C GLU A 483 16.13 18.41 -44.57
N ASP A 484 16.89 18.69 -45.62
CA ASP A 484 18.20 19.36 -45.49
C ASP A 484 18.07 20.78 -44.92
N VAL A 485 17.01 21.50 -45.32
CA VAL A 485 16.75 22.86 -44.82
C VAL A 485 16.47 22.83 -43.32
N MET A 486 15.60 21.94 -42.84
CA MET A 486 15.26 21.83 -41.42
C MET A 486 16.44 21.34 -40.58
N TRP A 487 17.21 20.36 -41.07
CA TRP A 487 18.42 19.91 -40.37
C TRP A 487 19.48 21.00 -40.28
N ASN A 488 19.66 21.81 -41.32
CA ASN A 488 20.58 22.94 -41.28
C ASN A 488 20.11 24.01 -40.31
N THR A 489 18.80 24.32 -40.27
CA THR A 489 18.22 25.23 -39.26
C THR A 489 18.50 24.74 -37.83
N VAL A 490 18.25 23.45 -37.55
CA VAL A 490 18.52 22.86 -36.22
C VAL A 490 20.01 22.91 -35.88
N ARG A 491 20.90 22.63 -36.84
CA ARG A 491 22.36 22.70 -36.66
C ARG A 491 22.83 24.12 -36.36
N GLU A 492 22.28 25.13 -37.03
CA GLU A 492 22.61 26.53 -36.75
C GLU A 492 22.10 26.97 -35.38
N GLN A 493 20.87 26.61 -35.00
CA GLN A 493 20.35 26.88 -33.66
C GLN A 493 21.18 26.20 -32.56
N TYR A 494 21.55 24.94 -32.78
CA TYR A 494 22.46 24.22 -31.90
C TYR A 494 23.81 24.95 -31.79
N LYS A 495 24.37 25.44 -32.90
CA LYS A 495 25.64 26.17 -32.93
C LYS A 495 25.55 27.51 -32.22
N ILE A 496 24.49 28.28 -32.43
CA ILE A 496 24.23 29.54 -31.74
C ILE A 496 24.21 29.30 -30.22
N PHE A 497 23.54 28.24 -29.78
CA PHE A 497 23.45 27.93 -28.36
C PHE A 497 24.76 27.38 -27.77
N LYS A 498 25.36 26.34 -28.39
CA LYS A 498 26.55 25.61 -27.87
C LYS A 498 27.89 26.21 -28.24
N GLY A 499 27.93 27.16 -29.19
CA GLY A 499 29.15 27.70 -29.80
C GLY A 499 29.84 26.75 -30.79
N LYS A 500 29.24 25.58 -31.09
CA LYS A 500 29.79 24.58 -32.00
C LYS A 500 28.69 23.73 -32.62
N TYR A 501 28.95 23.17 -33.80
CA TYR A 501 28.03 22.23 -34.44
C TYR A 501 27.87 20.94 -33.62
N PRO A 502 26.70 20.27 -33.72
CA PRO A 502 26.48 19.00 -33.06
C PRO A 502 27.43 17.93 -33.64
N SER A 503 27.97 17.09 -32.76
CA SER A 503 28.81 15.96 -33.20
C SER A 503 27.96 14.91 -33.92
N LYS A 504 28.57 14.06 -34.77
CA LYS A 504 27.85 12.94 -35.42
C LYS A 504 27.11 12.04 -34.41
N LYS A 505 27.64 11.88 -33.19
CA LYS A 505 27.01 11.10 -32.11
C LYS A 505 25.81 11.80 -31.46
N SER A 506 25.68 13.12 -31.65
CA SER A 506 24.62 13.96 -31.09
C SER A 506 23.44 14.14 -32.05
N ILE A 507 23.56 13.65 -33.28
CA ILE A 507 22.53 13.67 -34.30
C ILE A 507 21.96 12.26 -34.41
N PRO A 508 20.64 12.07 -34.30
CA PRO A 508 19.99 10.79 -34.57
C PRO A 508 20.37 10.25 -35.95
N SER A 509 20.68 8.96 -36.04
CA SER A 509 21.01 8.30 -37.31
C SER A 509 19.83 7.46 -37.82
N LYS A 510 19.68 7.40 -39.14
CA LYS A 510 18.74 6.48 -39.80
C LYS A 510 19.21 5.03 -39.64
N ASN A 511 18.28 4.10 -39.43
CA ASN A 511 18.52 2.66 -39.56
C ASN A 511 18.45 2.24 -41.04
N ASP A 512 18.61 0.94 -41.30
CA ASP A 512 18.59 0.38 -42.67
C ASP A 512 17.25 0.62 -43.39
N ASP A 513 16.16 0.73 -42.64
CA ASP A 513 14.82 1.01 -43.16
C ASP A 513 14.56 2.51 -43.42
N GLY A 514 15.49 3.39 -43.03
CA GLY A 514 15.45 4.84 -43.22
C GLY A 514 14.89 5.66 -42.04
N TRP A 515 14.56 5.01 -40.92
CA TRP A 515 14.01 5.64 -39.72
C TRP A 515 15.11 6.15 -38.78
N TYR A 516 14.97 7.38 -38.31
CA TYR A 516 15.76 7.93 -37.21
C TYR A 516 15.44 7.18 -35.91
N THR A 517 16.48 6.66 -35.27
CA THR A 517 16.36 5.95 -33.99
C THR A 517 17.02 6.73 -32.86
N HIS A 518 16.39 6.72 -31.69
CA HIS A 518 16.89 7.43 -30.50
C HIS A 518 17.36 6.48 -29.42
N VAL A 519 18.32 6.93 -28.63
CA VAL A 519 18.80 6.27 -27.42
C VAL A 519 18.42 7.16 -26.24
N PHE A 520 17.27 6.93 -25.59
CA PHE A 520 16.84 7.74 -24.43
C PHE A 520 17.63 7.39 -23.15
N SER A 521 18.20 6.19 -23.10
CA SER A 521 19.15 5.67 -22.11
C SER A 521 20.01 4.62 -22.83
N THR A 522 21.13 4.19 -22.24
CA THR A 522 22.10 3.22 -22.84
C THR A 522 21.52 1.87 -23.30
N THR A 523 20.21 1.64 -23.18
CA THR A 523 19.57 0.33 -23.36
C THR A 523 18.37 0.28 -24.30
N ILE A 524 17.76 1.39 -24.75
CA ILE A 524 16.58 1.33 -25.64
C ILE A 524 16.78 2.19 -26.89
N LYS A 525 16.98 1.52 -28.03
CA LYS A 525 16.86 2.10 -29.38
C LYS A 525 15.43 1.91 -29.87
N GLY A 526 14.75 2.99 -30.24
CA GLY A 526 13.38 2.92 -30.75
C GLY A 526 12.99 4.06 -31.69
N ILE A 527 11.93 3.82 -32.45
CA ILE A 527 11.21 4.79 -33.28
C ILE A 527 10.00 5.27 -32.48
N PHE A 528 9.70 6.57 -32.49
CA PHE A 528 8.65 7.15 -31.67
C PHE A 528 7.80 8.13 -32.48
N THR A 529 6.52 8.24 -32.14
CA THR A 529 5.65 9.30 -32.68
C THR A 529 6.01 10.66 -32.08
N SER A 530 5.65 11.75 -32.76
CA SER A 530 5.84 13.13 -32.27
C SER A 530 5.21 13.35 -30.90
N ASP A 531 3.98 12.88 -30.69
CA ASP A 531 3.28 13.00 -29.41
C ASP A 531 3.99 12.22 -28.29
N ASN A 532 4.47 11.01 -28.59
CA ASN A 532 5.21 10.20 -27.63
C ASN A 532 6.56 10.84 -27.26
N ILE A 533 7.26 11.46 -28.22
CA ILE A 533 8.49 12.19 -27.93
C ILE A 533 8.21 13.42 -27.08
N LYS A 534 7.21 14.24 -27.45
CA LYS A 534 6.86 15.45 -26.72
C LYS A 534 6.50 15.14 -25.28
N SER A 535 5.57 14.21 -25.07
CA SER A 535 5.19 13.73 -23.73
C SER A 535 6.40 13.21 -22.93
N LYS A 536 7.31 12.45 -23.55
CA LYS A 536 8.54 11.99 -22.87
C LYS A 536 9.48 13.14 -22.52
N LEU A 537 9.66 14.10 -23.42
CA LEU A 537 10.57 15.22 -23.17
C LEU A 537 10.02 16.14 -22.07
N ASP A 538 8.72 16.40 -22.04
CA ASP A 538 8.09 17.21 -21.00
C ASP A 538 8.27 16.59 -19.61
N ASN A 539 8.19 15.26 -19.51
CA ASN A 539 8.32 14.53 -18.25
C ASN A 539 9.75 14.17 -17.84
N MET A 540 10.72 14.23 -18.77
CA MET A 540 12.09 13.79 -18.50
C MET A 540 12.88 14.83 -17.72
N SER A 541 13.47 14.44 -16.59
CA SER A 541 14.35 15.30 -15.81
C SER A 541 15.64 15.65 -16.57
N TRP A 542 16.16 16.86 -16.34
CA TRP A 542 17.28 17.41 -17.11
C TRP A 542 18.57 16.58 -16.96
N HIS A 543 18.86 16.13 -15.75
CA HIS A 543 20.06 15.33 -15.44
C HIS A 543 20.01 13.93 -16.07
N SER A 544 18.82 13.43 -16.39
CA SER A 544 18.63 12.16 -17.11
C SER A 544 18.81 12.34 -18.62
N ASN A 545 18.57 13.56 -19.10
CA ASN A 545 18.64 13.92 -20.51
C ASN A 545 20.08 14.25 -20.96
N PHE A 546 20.87 14.84 -20.07
CA PHE A 546 22.22 15.34 -20.37
C PHE A 546 23.28 14.68 -19.51
N GLN A 547 24.31 14.12 -20.16
CA GLN A 547 25.53 13.71 -19.47
C GLN A 547 26.35 14.96 -19.13
N LEU A 548 26.55 15.23 -17.83
CA LEU A 548 27.34 16.36 -17.39
C LEU A 548 28.83 16.14 -17.66
N VAL A 549 29.50 17.20 -18.07
CA VAL A 549 30.92 17.17 -18.42
C VAL A 549 31.62 18.32 -17.72
N LYS A 550 32.84 18.07 -17.24
CA LYS A 550 33.70 19.09 -16.62
C LYS A 550 33.75 20.36 -17.47
N ASN A 551 33.56 21.50 -16.80
CA ASN A 551 33.57 22.85 -17.39
C ASN A 551 32.56 23.04 -18.54
N THR A 552 31.45 22.30 -18.56
CA THR A 552 30.37 22.48 -19.52
C THR A 552 29.11 22.99 -18.83
N PHE A 553 28.62 24.16 -19.26
CA PHE A 553 27.43 24.80 -18.68
C PHE A 553 26.23 24.84 -19.63
N LYS A 554 26.45 24.68 -20.94
CA LYS A 554 25.36 24.67 -21.92
C LYS A 554 25.14 23.26 -22.44
N TYR A 555 23.91 22.78 -22.52
CA TYR A 555 23.55 21.43 -22.94
C TYR A 555 22.43 21.47 -23.97
N ALA A 556 22.60 20.72 -25.05
CA ALA A 556 21.63 20.64 -26.13
C ALA A 556 21.57 19.23 -26.70
N ARG A 557 20.36 18.75 -27.00
CA ARG A 557 20.13 17.41 -27.54
C ARG A 557 18.99 17.44 -28.56
N ILE A 558 19.15 16.65 -29.62
CA ILE A 558 18.25 16.60 -30.77
C ILE A 558 17.50 15.27 -30.75
N TYR A 559 16.18 15.33 -30.97
CA TYR A 559 15.28 14.19 -31.07
C TYR A 559 14.46 14.29 -32.36
N VAL A 560 13.81 13.20 -32.77
CA VAL A 560 13.01 13.08 -34.00
C VAL A 560 11.78 12.22 -33.72
N GLY A 561 10.58 12.80 -33.80
CA GLY A 561 9.32 12.07 -33.64
C GLY A 561 8.56 12.03 -34.96
N TYR A 562 7.92 10.90 -35.26
CA TYR A 562 7.19 10.70 -36.50
C TYR A 562 5.72 11.05 -36.38
N LYS A 563 5.13 11.61 -37.44
CA LYS A 563 3.69 11.91 -37.45
C LYS A 563 2.86 10.63 -37.57
N ASN A 564 3.30 9.70 -38.41
CA ASN A 564 2.71 8.37 -38.60
C ASN A 564 3.84 7.33 -38.62
N MET A 565 3.65 6.19 -37.94
CA MET A 565 4.61 5.08 -37.92
C MET A 565 4.61 4.25 -39.22
N GLU A 566 3.71 4.55 -40.16
CA GLU A 566 3.67 3.97 -41.50
C GLU A 566 4.38 4.84 -42.55
N ASP A 567 4.73 6.09 -42.22
CA ASP A 567 5.36 7.05 -43.14
C ASP A 567 6.59 7.72 -42.51
N GLN A 568 7.77 7.31 -42.97
CA GLN A 568 9.04 7.88 -42.53
C GLN A 568 9.39 9.24 -43.14
N SER A 569 8.61 9.74 -44.11
CA SER A 569 8.89 11.01 -44.79
C SER A 569 8.38 12.23 -44.02
N SER A 570 7.47 12.03 -43.06
CA SER A 570 6.90 13.09 -42.23
C SER A 570 7.26 12.92 -40.74
N TYR A 571 8.06 13.84 -40.22
CA TYR A 571 8.53 13.82 -38.83
C TYR A 571 8.78 15.23 -38.30
N THR A 572 9.07 15.35 -37.01
CA THR A 572 9.39 16.60 -36.31
C THR A 572 10.72 16.44 -35.62
N ILE A 573 11.65 17.37 -35.85
CA ILE A 573 12.91 17.44 -35.12
C ILE A 573 12.67 18.29 -33.87
N PHE A 574 13.03 17.76 -32.69
CA PHE A 574 12.92 18.46 -31.42
C PHE A 574 14.32 18.84 -30.93
N LEU A 575 14.56 20.12 -30.67
CA LEU A 575 15.78 20.62 -30.04
C LEU A 575 15.49 21.00 -28.60
N ARG A 576 16.09 20.27 -27.67
CA ARG A 576 15.99 20.56 -26.23
C ARG A 576 17.29 21.18 -25.73
N MET A 577 17.17 22.31 -25.04
CA MET A 577 18.31 23.10 -24.57
C MET A 577 18.20 23.41 -23.08
N THR A 578 19.34 23.51 -22.41
CA THR A 578 19.45 23.79 -20.99
C THR A 578 20.79 24.44 -20.67
N THR A 579 20.79 25.42 -19.77
CA THR A 579 22.01 26.06 -19.24
C THR A 579 22.11 25.81 -17.74
N LEU A 580 23.33 25.64 -17.24
CA LEU A 580 23.67 25.68 -15.82
C LEU A 580 24.25 27.06 -15.52
N VAL A 581 23.73 27.72 -14.49
CA VAL A 581 24.29 28.97 -13.98
C VAL A 581 25.73 28.72 -13.52
N GLU A 582 26.66 29.50 -14.07
CA GLU A 582 28.07 29.34 -13.75
C GLU A 582 28.39 29.94 -12.37
N ASN A 583 28.67 29.08 -11.40
CA ASN A 583 29.13 29.45 -10.06
C ASN A 583 30.02 28.36 -9.45
N ASP A 584 30.61 28.64 -8.30
CA ASP A 584 31.56 27.72 -7.64
C ASP A 584 30.92 26.40 -7.20
N GLU A 585 29.64 26.43 -6.80
CA GLU A 585 28.89 25.23 -6.40
C GLU A 585 28.63 24.30 -7.58
N VAL A 586 28.29 24.84 -8.76
CA VAL A 586 28.14 24.05 -9.99
C VAL A 586 29.50 23.53 -10.45
N ARG A 587 30.55 24.36 -10.39
CA ARG A 587 31.91 23.96 -10.77
C ARG A 587 32.43 22.81 -9.92
N SER A 588 32.21 22.82 -8.60
CA SER A 588 32.64 21.73 -7.72
C SER A 588 31.97 20.40 -8.09
N HIS A 589 30.69 20.43 -8.50
CA HIS A 589 29.94 19.25 -8.92
C HIS A 589 30.33 18.73 -10.32
N LEU A 590 30.82 19.60 -11.20
CA LEU A 590 31.31 19.23 -12.53
C LEU A 590 32.78 18.74 -12.52
N LEU A 591 33.49 18.86 -11.39
CA LEU A 591 34.88 18.44 -11.22
C LEU A 591 35.06 16.96 -10.83
N LEU A 592 34.00 16.35 -10.27
CA LEU A 592 33.91 14.96 -9.81
C LEU A 592 33.24 14.06 -10.83
#